data_AF-A0A7X8WB54-F1
#
_entry.id   AF-A0A7X8WB54-F1
#
_cell.length_a   1.000
_cell.length_b   1.000
_cell.length_c   1.000
_cell.angle_alpha   90.00
_cell.angle_beta   90.00
_cell.angle_gamma   90.00
#
_symmetry.space_group_name_H-M   'P 1'
#
loop_
_entity.id
_entity.type
_entity.pdbx_description
1 polymer ?
#
loop_
_entity_poly.entity_id
_entity_poly.type
_entity_poly.pdbx_seq_one_letter_code
_entity_poly.pdbx_strand_id
1 'polypeptide(L)'
;MKSKKLLCVLLGVVLVVSMLATGCKKEKEVKKIVVFQSKVEIIDQLEAAAKDFKKETGIEVEVWGTTGDDYLQQLRLKLSNNQGPTV
;
A
#
# COMPACT_ATOMS: atom_id res chain seq x y z
N MET A 1 22.09 -25.57 -13.13
CA MET A 1 20.96 -24.66 -13.48
C MET A 1 19.57 -25.25 -13.21
N LYS A 2 19.35 -26.57 -13.30
CA LYS A 2 18.02 -27.18 -13.09
C LYS A 2 17.53 -27.10 -11.63
N SER A 3 18.37 -27.34 -10.62
CA SER A 3 17.92 -27.27 -9.21
C SER A 3 17.70 -25.83 -8.70
N LYS A 4 18.48 -24.84 -9.17
CA LYS A 4 18.26 -23.42 -8.85
C LYS A 4 16.94 -22.89 -9.44
N LYS A 5 16.57 -23.35 -10.64
CA LYS A 5 15.26 -23.06 -11.26
C LYS A 5 14.12 -23.75 -10.49
N LEU A 6 14.31 -25.00 -10.07
CA LEU A 6 13.32 -25.74 -9.28
C LEU A 6 13.10 -25.12 -7.90
N LEU A 7 14.17 -24.66 -7.24
CA LEU A 7 14.10 -24.01 -5.93
C LEU A 7 13.37 -22.66 -6.01
N CYS A 8 13.62 -21.83 -7.03
CA CYS A 8 12.90 -20.57 -7.23
C CYS A 8 11.40 -20.79 -7.51
N VAL A 9 11.06 -21.82 -8.29
CA VAL A 9 9.65 -22.16 -8.55
C VAL A 9 8.97 -22.65 -7.26
N LEU A 10 9.65 -23.44 -6.45
CA LEU A 10 9.11 -23.97 -5.20
C LEU A 10 8.91 -22.86 -4.15
N LEU A 11 9.83 -21.89 -4.08
CA LEU A 11 9.71 -20.72 -3.21
C LEU A 11 8.56 -19.79 -3.66
N GLY A 12 8.39 -19.61 -4.97
CA GLY A 12 7.27 -18.84 -5.53
C GLY A 12 5.91 -19.50 -5.24
N VAL A 13 5.82 -20.82 -5.36
CA VAL A 13 4.59 -21.56 -5.05
C VAL A 13 4.25 -21.49 -3.55
N VAL A 14 5.24 -21.58 -2.66
CA VAL A 14 5.01 -21.46 -1.21
C VAL A 14 4.49 -20.08 -0.82
N LEU A 15 5.00 -19.01 -1.45
CA LEU A 15 4.52 -17.65 -1.20
C LEU A 15 3.06 -17.47 -1.65
N VAL A 16 2.72 -17.95 -2.85
CA VAL A 16 1.36 -17.87 -3.41
C VAL A 16 0.35 -18.69 -2.58
N VAL A 17 0.75 -19.88 -2.10
CA VAL A 17 -0.10 -20.72 -1.23
C VAL A 17 -0.31 -20.07 0.14
N SER A 18 0.68 -19.36 0.69
CA SER A 18 0.52 -18.65 1.97
C SER A 18 -0.44 -17.45 1.88
N MET A 19 -0.47 -16.76 0.72
CA MET A 19 -1.41 -15.66 0.47
C MET A 19 -2.86 -16.16 0.33
N LEU A 20 -3.07 -17.36 -0.21
CA LEU A 20 -4.41 -17.97 -0.29
C LEU A 20 -4.91 -18.54 1.05
N ALA A 21 -4.01 -18.92 1.95
CA ALA A 21 -4.35 -19.50 3.26
C ALA A 21 -4.66 -18.45 4.35
N THR A 22 -4.31 -17.18 4.13
CA THR A 22 -4.54 -16.11 5.10
C THR A 22 -5.83 -15.35 4.75
N GLY A 23 -6.95 -16.02 5.04
CA GLY A 23 -8.33 -15.53 5.15
C GLY A 23 -8.67 -14.10 4.68
N CYS A 24 -9.39 -14.03 3.55
CA CYS A 24 -10.33 -12.95 3.24
C CYS A 24 -11.39 -12.84 4.35
N LYS A 25 -11.19 -11.95 5.31
CA LYS A 25 -12.33 -11.27 5.93
C LYS A 25 -12.92 -10.36 4.86
N LYS A 26 -14.20 -10.57 4.52
CA LYS A 26 -15.00 -9.61 3.75
C LYS A 26 -15.14 -8.34 4.59
N GLU A 27 -14.14 -7.47 4.52
CA GLU A 27 -14.22 -6.12 5.07
C GLU A 27 -14.72 -5.18 3.98
N LYS A 28 -15.50 -4.19 4.44
CA LYS A 28 -16.21 -3.18 3.66
C LYS A 28 -15.41 -2.78 2.43
N GLU A 29 -16.07 -2.73 1.28
CA GLU A 29 -15.51 -2.31 0.00
C GLU A 29 -14.80 -0.94 0.16
N VAL A 30 -13.49 -0.97 0.45
CA VAL A 30 -12.68 0.23 0.65
C VAL A 30 -12.43 0.78 -0.74
N LYS A 31 -13.26 1.73 -1.15
CA LYS A 31 -13.15 2.34 -2.49
C LYS A 31 -11.91 3.21 -2.64
N LYS A 32 -11.38 3.75 -1.54
CA LYS A 32 -10.23 4.66 -1.56
C LYS A 32 -9.40 4.58 -0.27
N ILE A 33 -8.10 4.40 -0.42
CA ILE A 33 -7.10 4.45 0.67
C ILE A 33 -6.29 5.73 0.49
N VAL A 34 -6.09 6.48 1.57
CA VAL A 34 -5.22 7.65 1.57
C VAL A 34 -4.01 7.37 2.46
N VAL A 35 -2.81 7.48 1.90
CA VAL A 35 -1.54 7.29 2.61
C VAL A 35 -0.89 8.66 2.83
N PHE A 36 -0.61 9.02 4.09
CA PHE A 36 0.02 10.31 4.41
C PHE A 36 1.49 10.15 4.82
N GLN A 37 2.40 10.69 4.00
CA GLN A 37 3.85 10.47 4.14
C GLN A 37 4.63 11.79 4.28
N SER A 38 5.51 11.86 5.29
CA SER A 38 6.41 12.98 5.55
C SER A 38 7.75 12.89 4.79
N LYS A 39 8.10 11.68 4.34
CA LYS A 39 9.35 11.40 3.65
C LYS A 39 9.17 11.58 2.14
N VAL A 40 9.58 12.74 1.64
CA VAL A 40 9.39 13.13 0.24
C VAL A 40 10.10 12.21 -0.76
N GLU A 41 11.23 11.63 -0.34
CA GLU A 41 12.09 10.79 -1.18
C GLU A 41 11.46 9.45 -1.57
N ILE A 42 10.40 9.03 -0.88
CA ILE A 42 9.70 7.78 -1.17
C ILE A 42 8.30 8.00 -1.75
N ILE A 43 7.86 9.24 -1.98
CA ILE A 43 6.54 9.52 -2.54
C ILE A 43 6.37 8.85 -3.90
N ASP A 44 7.33 9.04 -4.82
CA ASP A 44 7.28 8.46 -6.16
C ASP A 44 7.21 6.92 -6.12
N GLN A 45 7.92 6.31 -5.15
CA GLN A 45 7.92 4.87 -4.95
C GLN A 45 6.56 4.38 -4.42
N LEU A 46 5.95 5.14 -3.51
CA LEU A 46 4.62 4.86 -2.98
C LEU A 46 3.54 5.05 -4.05
N GLU A 47 3.66 6.06 -4.91
CA GLU A 47 2.75 6.26 -6.04
C GLU A 47 2.87 5.14 -7.08
N ALA A 48 4.08 4.67 -7.36
CA ALA A 48 4.29 3.51 -8.23
C ALA A 48 3.64 2.25 -7.63
N ALA A 49 3.87 1.99 -6.35
CA ALA A 49 3.24 0.88 -5.64
C ALA A 49 1.71 1.02 -5.59
N ALA A 50 1.18 2.23 -5.41
CA ALA A 50 -0.25 2.54 -5.45
C ALA A 50 -0.86 2.22 -6.83
N LYS A 51 -0.15 2.54 -7.93
CA LYS A 51 -0.59 2.21 -9.29
C LYS A 51 -0.64 0.70 -9.50
N ASP A 52 0.36 -0.03 -9.04
CA ASP A 52 0.39 -1.49 -9.18
C ASP A 52 -0.68 -2.17 -8.30
N PHE A 53 -0.85 -1.69 -7.07
CA PHE A 53 -1.94 -2.14 -6.19
C PHE A 53 -3.33 -1.87 -6.80
N LYS A 54 -3.54 -0.70 -7.43
CA LYS A 54 -4.78 -0.37 -8.13
C LYS A 54 -5.04 -1.30 -9.31
N LYS A 55 -4.01 -1.68 -10.07
CA LYS A 55 -4.15 -2.63 -11.19
C LYS A 55 -4.59 -4.02 -10.71
N GLU A 56 -4.10 -4.46 -9.55
CA GLU A 56 -4.37 -5.80 -9.03
C GLU A 56 -5.69 -5.89 -8.26
N THR A 57 -6.05 -4.85 -7.50
CA THR A 57 -7.19 -4.88 -6.57
C THR A 57 -8.38 -4.03 -7.02
N GLY A 58 -8.17 -3.08 -7.93
CA GLY A 58 -9.16 -2.07 -8.32
C GLY A 58 -9.36 -0.95 -7.29
N ILE A 59 -8.65 -0.97 -6.16
CA ILE A 59 -8.76 0.03 -5.10
C ILE A 59 -7.87 1.23 -5.43
N GLU A 60 -8.43 2.43 -5.29
CA GLU A 60 -7.68 3.66 -5.51
C GLU A 60 -6.86 4.04 -4.27
N VAL A 61 -5.55 4.22 -4.44
CA VAL A 61 -4.65 4.67 -3.37
C VAL A 61 -4.13 6.05 -3.73
N GLU A 62 -4.39 7.04 -2.87
CA GLU A 62 -3.90 8.41 -3.00
C GLU A 62 -2.77 8.63 -1.99
N VAL A 63 -1.62 9.12 -2.47
CA VAL A 63 -0.46 9.42 -1.62
C VAL A 63 -0.43 10.92 -1.39
N TRP A 64 -0.55 11.34 -0.13
CA TRP A 64 -0.38 12.71 0.29
C TRP A 64 1.02 12.88 0.87
N GLY A 65 1.85 13.63 0.14
CA GLY A 65 3.18 13.99 0.58
C GLY A 65 3.21 15.36 1.24
N THR A 66 3.91 15.46 2.37
CA THR A 66 4.32 16.76 2.92
C THR A 66 5.72 16.65 3.52
N THR A 67 6.36 17.76 3.83
CA THR A 67 7.65 17.76 4.52
C THR A 67 7.46 17.47 6.01
N GLY A 68 8.49 16.92 6.66
CA GLY A 68 8.40 16.46 8.06
C GLY A 68 8.08 17.56 9.08
N ASP A 69 8.52 18.79 8.82
CA ASP A 69 8.21 19.99 9.60
C ASP A 69 6.72 20.34 9.58
N ASP A 70 6.05 20.16 8.44
CA ASP A 70 4.63 20.46 8.26
C ASP A 70 3.69 19.27 8.56
N TYR A 71 4.24 18.06 8.69
CA TYR A 71 3.46 16.82 8.82
C TYR A 71 2.41 16.85 9.93
N LEU A 72 2.79 17.23 11.16
CA LEU A 72 1.87 17.24 12.30
C LEU A 72 0.80 18.33 12.17
N GLN A 73 1.14 19.48 11.59
CA GLN A 73 0.18 20.56 11.39
C GLN A 73 -0.85 20.17 10.33
N GLN A 74 -0.39 19.62 9.21
CA GLN A 74 -1.27 19.15 8.14
C GLN A 74 -2.12 17.95 8.57
N LEU A 75 -1.58 17.01 9.35
CA LEU A 75 -2.36 15.89 9.89
C LEU A 75 -3.52 16.40 10.76
N ARG A 76 -3.24 17.34 11.67
CA ARG A 76 -4.27 17.95 12.53
C ARG A 76 -5.35 18.66 11.71
N LEU A 77 -4.96 19.40 10.67
CA LEU A 77 -5.89 20.08 9.78
C LEU A 77 -6.79 19.07 9.04
N LYS A 78 -6.21 18.01 8.50
CA LYS A 78 -6.92 16.94 7.77
C LYS A 78 -7.89 16.18 8.67
N LEU A 79 -7.48 15.85 9.89
CA LEU A 79 -8.34 15.22 10.89
C LEU A 79 -9.51 16.13 11.30
N SER A 80 -9.24 17.42 11.51
CA SER A 80 -10.27 18.42 11.85
C SER A 80 -11.31 18.57 10.72
N ASN A 81 -10.89 18.40 9.47
CA ASN A 81 -11.73 18.51 8.28
C ASN A 81 -12.46 17.20 7.91
N ASN A 82 -12.44 16.17 8.78
CA ASN A 82 -12.98 14.83 8.48
C ASN A 82 -12.36 14.18 7.22
N GLN A 83 -11.15 14.60 6.84
CA GLN A 83 -10.36 14.06 5.72
C GLN A 83 -9.11 13.36 6.26
N GLY A 84 -9.25 12.64 7.38
CA GLY A 84 -8.15 11.88 7.96
C GLY A 84 -7.62 10.85 6.96
N PRO A 85 -6.28 10.70 6.84
CA PRO A 85 -5.72 9.64 6.01
C PRO A 85 -6.10 8.27 6.58
N THR A 86 -6.11 7.25 5.72
CA THR A 86 -6.37 5.86 6.11
C THR A 86 -5.15 5.26 6.80
N VAL A 87 -3.95 5.68 6.37
CA VAL A 87 -2.65 5.18 6.86
C VAL A 87 -1.63 6.31 6.97
#